data_AF-A0A1A8HM45-F1
#
_entry.id   AF-A0A1A8HM45-F1
#
_cell.length_a   1.000
_cell.length_b   1.000
_cell.length_c   1.000
_cell.angle_alpha   90.00
_cell.angle_beta   90.00
_cell.angle_gamma   90.00
#
_symmetry.space_group_name_H-M   'P 1'
#
loop_
_entity.id
_entity.type
_entity.pdbx_description
1 polymer ?
#
loop_
_entity_poly.entity_id
_entity_poly.type
_entity_poly.pdbx_seq_one_letter_code
_entity_poly.pdbx_strand_id
1 'polypeptide(L)'
;KMTEQDGLEGYEMFWQNRRNRRGGGVTIFVISCLKCKVVNNMTAVVDNLMGCLTIEIQVERSKNILVSCIYRTPVSCIDQFKRNFCNTGKTQRKVYFILW
;
A
#
# COMPACT_ATOMS: atom_id res chain seq x y z
N LYS A 1 -3.30 -9.85 -13.41
CA LYS A 1 -3.68 -9.62 -11.99
C LYS A 1 -2.58 -10.25 -11.19
N MET A 2 -2.15 -9.63 -10.09
CA MET A 2 -1.14 -10.24 -9.23
C MET A 2 -1.75 -11.39 -8.43
N THR A 3 -0.93 -12.40 -8.23
CA THR A 3 -1.26 -13.68 -7.60
C THR A 3 -0.13 -14.10 -6.67
N GLU A 4 -0.37 -15.11 -5.83
CA GLU A 4 0.65 -15.67 -4.93
C GLU A 4 1.89 -16.21 -5.65
N GLN A 5 1.77 -16.56 -6.95
CA GLN A 5 2.87 -17.04 -7.78
C GLN A 5 3.91 -15.95 -8.09
N ASP A 6 3.57 -14.67 -7.89
CA ASP A 6 4.49 -13.52 -8.05
C ASP A 6 5.35 -13.29 -6.78
N GLY A 7 5.32 -14.23 -5.83
CA GLY A 7 6.03 -14.16 -4.54
C GLY A 7 7.55 -14.14 -4.67
N LEU A 8 8.20 -13.65 -3.62
CA LEU A 8 9.66 -13.63 -3.48
C LEU A 8 10.07 -14.50 -2.29
N GLU A 9 11.02 -15.41 -2.48
CA GLU A 9 11.49 -16.31 -1.42
C GLU A 9 12.03 -15.53 -0.21
N GLY A 10 11.60 -15.91 1.00
CA GLY A 10 11.94 -15.23 2.25
C GLY A 10 11.12 -13.97 2.54
N TYR A 11 10.11 -13.67 1.71
CA TYR A 11 9.21 -12.53 1.89
C TYR A 11 7.74 -12.97 1.86
N GLU A 12 6.94 -12.35 2.73
CA GLU A 12 5.49 -12.35 2.64
C GLU A 12 5.05 -11.24 1.67
N MET A 13 4.21 -11.58 0.71
CA MET A 13 3.71 -10.67 -0.32
C MET A 13 2.29 -10.21 0.01
N PHE A 14 2.10 -8.89 0.12
CA PHE A 14 0.79 -8.26 0.22
C PHE A 14 0.50 -7.48 -1.05
N TRP A 15 -0.73 -7.55 -1.55
CA TRP A 15 -1.08 -6.82 -2.75
C TRP A 15 -2.50 -6.28 -2.76
N GLN A 16 -2.67 -5.22 -3.54
CA GLN A 16 -3.96 -4.67 -3.89
C GLN A 16 -4.04 -4.52 -5.42
N ASN A 17 -4.86 -5.38 -6.04
CA ASN A 17 -5.14 -5.33 -7.47
C ASN A 17 -6.00 -4.10 -7.82
N ARG A 18 -5.82 -3.57 -9.04
CA ARG A 18 -6.74 -2.58 -9.63
C ARG A 18 -8.11 -3.23 -9.86
N ARG A 19 -9.22 -2.48 -9.67
CA ARG A 19 -10.58 -3.02 -9.82
C ARG A 19 -10.97 -3.23 -11.27
N ASN A 20 -10.83 -2.20 -12.10
CA ASN A 20 -11.41 -2.16 -13.46
C ASN A 20 -10.36 -2.17 -14.59
N ARG A 21 -9.16 -2.72 -14.36
CA ARG A 21 -8.08 -2.79 -15.36
C ARG A 21 -7.45 -4.18 -15.40
N ARG A 22 -6.96 -4.59 -16.57
CA ARG A 22 -6.12 -5.79 -16.70
C ARG A 22 -4.73 -5.50 -16.14
N GLY A 23 -4.32 -6.32 -15.15
CA GLY A 23 -2.97 -6.28 -14.60
C GLY A 23 -2.66 -5.09 -13.70
N GLY A 24 -1.49 -5.15 -13.06
CA GLY A 24 -0.98 -4.14 -12.15
C GLY A 24 -1.70 -4.08 -10.79
N GLY A 25 -1.29 -3.11 -9.99
CA GLY A 25 -1.70 -2.96 -8.60
C GLY A 25 -0.57 -2.28 -7.82
N VAL A 26 -0.66 -2.36 -6.50
CA VAL A 26 0.43 -2.03 -5.59
C VAL A 26 0.76 -3.26 -4.75
N THR A 27 2.04 -3.44 -4.46
CA THR A 27 2.59 -4.57 -3.71
C THR A 27 3.49 -4.08 -2.60
N ILE A 28 3.50 -4.79 -1.49
CA ILE A 28 4.55 -4.69 -0.46
C ILE A 28 5.06 -6.10 -0.20
N PHE A 29 6.38 -6.28 -0.30
CA PHE A 29 7.07 -7.48 0.16
C PHE A 29 7.69 -7.19 1.53
N VAL A 30 7.42 -8.06 2.50
CA VAL A 30 7.91 -7.94 3.87
C VAL A 30 8.74 -9.17 4.19
N ILE A 31 9.96 -9.00 4.71
CA ILE A 31 10.78 -10.14 5.11
C ILE A 31 10.02 -11.01 6.13
N SER A 32 9.95 -12.32 5.90
CA SER A 32 8.98 -13.22 6.58
C SER A 32 9.15 -13.31 8.10
N CYS A 33 10.29 -12.86 8.66
CA CYS A 33 10.50 -12.82 10.11
C CYS A 33 9.78 -11.65 10.81
N LEU A 34 9.27 -10.66 10.06
CA LEU A 34 8.51 -9.55 10.62
C LEU A 34 7.02 -9.90 10.67
N LYS A 35 6.41 -9.72 11.84
CA LYS A 35 4.95 -9.83 11.98
C LYS A 35 4.27 -8.59 11.42
N CYS A 36 3.38 -8.75 10.46
CA CYS A 36 2.62 -7.63 9.92
C CYS A 36 1.22 -8.04 9.44
N LYS A 37 0.37 -7.07 9.13
CA LYS A 37 -0.97 -7.29 8.57
C LYS A 37 -1.41 -6.12 7.70
N VAL A 38 -2.33 -6.37 6.77
CA VAL A 38 -2.97 -5.31 5.97
C VAL A 38 -3.91 -4.47 6.85
N VAL A 39 -3.84 -3.15 6.67
CA VAL A 39 -4.74 -2.18 7.31
C VAL A 39 -5.79 -1.77 6.29
N ASN A 40 -6.90 -2.50 6.27
CA ASN A 40 -7.93 -2.41 5.22
C ASN A 40 -8.57 -1.01 5.12
N ASN A 41 -8.80 -0.31 6.23
CA ASN A 41 -9.38 1.04 6.23
C ASN A 41 -8.41 2.12 5.72
N MET A 42 -7.13 1.79 5.53
CA MET A 42 -6.11 2.67 4.94
C MET A 42 -5.60 2.15 3.58
N THR A 43 -6.18 1.08 3.08
CA THR A 43 -5.88 0.47 1.77
C THR A 43 -7.02 0.85 0.83
N ALA A 44 -6.69 1.39 -0.34
CA ALA A 44 -7.70 1.93 -1.23
C ALA A 44 -7.27 1.84 -2.69
N VAL A 45 -8.26 1.66 -3.57
CA VAL A 45 -8.10 1.80 -5.01
C VAL A 45 -9.13 2.80 -5.49
N VAL A 46 -8.66 3.87 -6.11
CA VAL A 46 -9.50 4.86 -6.78
C VAL A 46 -9.20 4.76 -8.27
N ASP A 47 -10.19 4.30 -9.04
CA ASP A 47 -10.00 4.02 -10.46
C ASP A 47 -9.45 5.23 -11.22
N ASN A 48 -8.46 4.97 -12.07
CA ASN A 48 -7.75 5.97 -12.87
C ASN A 48 -7.08 7.11 -12.07
N LEU A 49 -6.99 6.98 -10.74
CA LEU A 49 -6.37 7.98 -9.87
C LEU A 49 -5.21 7.39 -9.07
N MET A 50 -5.45 6.38 -8.24
CA MET A 50 -4.42 5.83 -7.35
C MET A 50 -4.70 4.41 -6.85
N GLY A 51 -3.63 3.72 -6.48
CA GLY A 51 -3.64 2.55 -5.62
C GLY A 51 -2.87 2.83 -4.33
N CYS A 52 -3.37 2.36 -3.20
CA CYS A 52 -2.74 2.45 -1.89
C CYS A 52 -2.87 1.10 -1.20
N LEU A 53 -1.76 0.55 -0.74
CA LEU A 53 -1.71 -0.61 0.14
C LEU A 53 -1.00 -0.20 1.42
N THR A 54 -1.67 -0.41 2.56
CA THR A 54 -1.10 -0.11 3.87
C THR A 54 -0.96 -1.39 4.68
N ILE A 55 0.22 -1.62 5.23
CA ILE A 55 0.47 -2.66 6.23
C ILE A 55 0.84 -2.04 7.58
N GLU A 56 0.58 -2.79 8.65
CA GLU A 56 1.04 -2.51 10.00
C GLU A 56 2.08 -3.55 10.39
N ILE A 57 3.33 -3.12 10.59
CA ILE A 57 4.42 -3.94 11.12
C ILE A 57 4.37 -3.86 12.64
N GLN A 58 4.27 -5.01 13.29
CA GLN A 58 4.31 -5.11 14.74
C GLN A 58 5.75 -4.98 15.22
N VAL A 59 5.97 -4.08 16.18
CA VAL A 59 7.29 -3.87 16.78
C VAL A 59 7.20 -4.18 18.26
N GLU A 60 8.05 -5.07 18.74
CA GLU A 60 8.07 -5.41 20.15
C GLU A 60 8.49 -4.19 20.99
N ARG A 61 7.81 -3.96 22.12
CA ARG A 61 8.14 -2.90 23.10
C ARG A 61 8.06 -1.46 22.55
N SER A 62 7.45 -1.24 21.39
CA SER A 62 7.19 0.10 20.88
C SER A 62 5.88 0.15 20.07
N LYS A 63 5.49 1.34 19.62
CA LYS A 63 4.31 1.48 18.75
C LYS A 63 4.59 0.84 17.39
N ASN A 64 3.61 0.09 16.88
CA ASN A 64 3.60 -0.46 15.53
C ASN A 64 3.90 0.62 14.47
N ILE A 65 4.46 0.18 13.35
CA ILE A 65 4.82 1.05 12.22
C ILE A 65 3.80 0.83 11.10
N LEU A 66 3.24 1.91 10.60
CA LEU A 66 2.40 1.87 9.41
C LEU A 66 3.25 2.18 8.17
N VAL A 67 3.17 1.30 7.18
CA VAL A 67 3.86 1.47 5.90
C VAL A 67 2.82 1.47 4.80
N SER A 68 2.77 2.55 4.03
CA SER A 68 1.87 2.69 2.88
C SER A 68 2.67 2.77 1.59
N CYS A 69 2.38 1.85 0.66
CA CYS A 69 2.82 1.90 -0.72
C CYS A 69 1.72 2.53 -1.56
N ILE A 70 2.02 3.68 -2.17
CA ILE A 70 1.04 4.50 -2.86
C ILE A 70 1.54 4.79 -4.26
N TYR A 71 0.71 4.48 -5.24
CA TYR A 71 0.98 4.74 -6.64
C TYR A 71 -0.09 5.65 -7.20
N ARG A 72 0.33 6.76 -7.81
CA ARG A 72 -0.56 7.62 -8.60
C ARG A 72 -0.58 7.12 -10.05
N THR A 73 -1.77 7.05 -10.64
CA THR A 73 -1.89 6.73 -12.07
C THR A 73 -1.29 7.86 -12.90
N PRO A 74 -0.44 7.58 -13.92
CA PRO A 74 0.09 8.58 -14.81
C PRO A 74 -1.03 9.43 -15.44
N VAL A 75 -0.75 10.71 -15.69
CA VAL A 75 -1.71 11.66 -16.30
C VAL A 75 -2.95 11.98 -15.44
N SER A 76 -3.15 11.33 -14.29
CA SER A 76 -4.28 11.64 -13.37
C SER A 76 -4.17 13.03 -12.73
N CYS A 77 -5.26 13.61 -12.24
CA CYS A 77 -5.22 14.93 -11.60
C CYS A 77 -4.45 14.90 -10.27
N ILE A 78 -3.35 15.66 -10.16
CA ILE A 78 -2.52 15.70 -8.94
C ILE A 78 -3.28 16.27 -7.74
N ASP A 79 -4.19 17.21 -7.94
CA ASP A 79 -4.95 17.80 -6.84
C ASP A 79 -6.01 16.85 -6.30
N GLN A 80 -6.65 16.06 -7.18
CA GLN A 80 -7.53 14.97 -6.75
C GLN A 80 -6.74 13.92 -5.97
N PHE A 81 -5.53 13.57 -6.43
CA PHE A 81 -4.65 12.65 -5.71
C PHE A 81 -4.31 13.19 -4.31
N LYS A 82 -3.85 14.44 -4.20
CA LYS A 82 -3.51 15.07 -2.91
C LYS A 82 -4.70 15.08 -1.94
N ARG A 83 -5.90 15.42 -2.41
CA ARG A 83 -7.11 15.38 -1.58
C ARG A 83 -7.39 13.99 -1.01
N ASN A 84 -7.28 12.95 -1.84
CA ASN A 84 -7.49 11.57 -1.39
C ASN A 84 -6.36 11.11 -0.45
N PHE A 85 -5.11 11.47 -0.73
CA PHE A 85 -3.96 11.17 0.11
C PHE A 85 -4.05 11.83 1.51
N CYS A 86 -4.47 13.09 1.59
CA CYS A 86 -4.60 13.79 2.87
C CYS A 86 -5.67 13.15 3.78
N ASN A 87 -6.66 12.46 3.22
CA ASN A 87 -7.68 11.75 3.98
C ASN A 87 -7.16 10.45 4.62
N THR A 88 -6.00 9.94 4.18
CA THR A 88 -5.35 8.74 4.73
C THR A 88 -4.65 8.99 6.09
N GLY A 89 -5.34 9.64 7.03
CA GLY A 89 -5.07 9.66 8.48
C GLY A 89 -3.79 10.39 8.98
N LYS A 90 -3.91 11.10 10.10
CA LYS A 90 -2.80 11.76 10.81
C LYS A 90 -2.28 10.88 11.96
N THR A 91 -1.35 9.96 11.69
CA THR A 91 -0.72 9.15 12.75
C THR A 91 0.80 9.34 12.73
N GLN A 92 1.44 9.40 13.90
CA GLN A 92 2.80 9.92 14.06
C GLN A 92 3.95 8.99 13.61
N ARG A 93 3.66 7.76 13.17
CA ARG A 93 4.68 6.79 12.67
C ARG A 93 4.21 6.14 11.38
N LYS A 94 4.27 6.93 10.31
CA LYS A 94 3.96 6.47 8.95
C LYS A 94 5.16 6.65 8.05
N VAL A 95 5.46 5.61 7.30
CA VAL A 95 6.40 5.67 6.19
C VAL A 95 5.57 5.56 4.91
N TYR A 96 5.71 6.54 4.03
CA TYR A 96 5.03 6.57 2.74
C TYR A 96 6.06 6.36 1.64
N PHE A 97 5.86 5.33 0.83
CA PHE A 97 6.54 5.18 -0.44
C PHE A 97 5.57 5.62 -1.53
N ILE A 98 5.80 6.80 -2.08
CA ILE A 98 5.00 7.35 -3.17
C ILE A 98 5.75 7.11 -4.47
N LEU A 99 5.22 6.23 -5.30
CA LEU A 99 5.74 5.93 -6.63
C LEU A 99 5.05 6.84 -7.65
N TRP A 100 5.85 7.53 -8.47
CA TRP A 100 5.41 8.53 -9.44
C TRP A 100 5.07 7.91 -10.81
#